data_AF-A0A3N5IGP1-F1
#
_entry.id   AF-A0A3N5IGP1-F1
#
_cell.length_a   1.000
_cell.length_b   1.000
_cell.length_c   1.000
_cell.angle_alpha   90.00
_cell.angle_beta   90.00
_cell.angle_gamma   90.00
#
_symmetry.space_group_name_H-M   'P 1'
#
loop_
_entity.id
_entity.type
_entity.pdbx_description
1 polymer ?
#
loop_
_entity_poly.entity_id
_entity_poly.type
_entity_poly.pdbx_seq_one_letter_code
_entity_poly.pdbx_strand_id
1 'polypeptide(L)'
;MSRFRLRRQALALTLAVIAVAAPATPDVGLATPISAPAAQMLELPPPTATAKHPKLDSHLVDIAAAADTGGTSAGMRVAAEHSVTASDGDVRVVVTAKGSRSAVADAIRAAGGQVDAEYANLVQAFVPINRLTELAGLPS
;
A
#
# COMPACT_ATOMS: atom_id res chain seq x y z
N MET A 1 -15.03 7.59 -35.76
CA MET A 1 -14.81 8.98 -35.26
C MET A 1 -15.98 9.36 -34.35
N SER A 2 -15.91 8.96 -33.07
CA SER A 2 -16.98 9.22 -32.10
C SER A 2 -16.62 10.38 -31.20
N ARG A 3 -17.55 11.34 -31.12
CA ARG A 3 -17.41 12.65 -30.49
C ARG A 3 -17.40 12.53 -28.97
N PHE A 4 -16.26 12.79 -28.35
CA PHE A 4 -16.10 13.04 -26.91
C PHE A 4 -16.88 14.31 -26.53
N ARG A 5 -18.04 14.15 -25.88
CA ARG A 5 -18.74 15.28 -25.26
C ARG A 5 -18.24 15.48 -23.84
N LEU A 6 -17.50 16.56 -23.65
CA LEU A 6 -17.34 17.29 -22.40
C LEU A 6 -18.66 17.35 -21.62
N ARG A 7 -18.69 16.78 -20.42
CA ARG A 7 -19.61 17.21 -19.36
C ARG A 7 -18.78 17.81 -18.23
N ARG A 8 -18.72 19.14 -18.28
CA ARG A 8 -18.38 20.04 -17.20
C ARG A 8 -19.42 19.90 -16.07
N GLN A 9 -18.98 19.51 -14.88
CA GLN A 9 -19.62 19.78 -13.57
C GLN A 9 -18.44 19.94 -12.61
N ALA A 10 -17.96 21.11 -12.18
CA ALA A 10 -18.61 22.22 -11.48
C ALA A 10 -19.44 21.74 -10.27
N LEU A 11 -18.85 21.72 -9.07
CA LEU A 11 -19.37 22.45 -7.89
C LEU A 11 -18.51 22.25 -6.61
N ALA A 12 -18.25 23.39 -5.94
CA ALA A 12 -18.25 23.70 -4.49
C ALA A 12 -17.39 22.84 -3.52
N LEU A 13 -16.36 23.35 -2.82
CA LEU A 13 -16.26 24.50 -1.89
C LEU A 13 -17.01 24.30 -0.56
N THR A 14 -16.30 23.86 0.49
CA THR A 14 -16.45 24.42 1.85
C THR A 14 -15.22 24.11 2.71
N LEU A 15 -14.47 25.16 3.03
CA LEU A 15 -13.43 25.21 4.06
C LEU A 15 -14.12 25.28 5.43
N ALA A 16 -13.67 24.46 6.39
CA ALA A 16 -13.93 24.70 7.81
C ALA A 16 -12.65 24.38 8.59
N VAL A 17 -11.85 25.42 8.88
CA VAL A 17 -10.69 25.36 9.76
C VAL A 17 -11.15 25.75 11.15
N ILE A 18 -11.18 24.80 12.08
CA ILE A 18 -11.39 25.07 13.51
C ILE A 18 -10.04 24.85 14.20
N ALA A 19 -9.35 25.95 14.50
CA ALA A 19 -8.15 25.96 15.32
C ALA A 19 -8.56 26.02 16.80
N VAL A 20 -8.38 24.92 17.52
CA VAL A 20 -8.51 24.89 18.99
C VAL A 20 -7.10 25.01 19.57
N ALA A 21 -6.81 26.16 20.17
CA ALA A 21 -5.59 26.40 20.94
C ALA A 21 -5.80 25.90 22.38
N ALA A 22 -4.93 24.98 22.83
CA ALA A 22 -4.87 24.53 24.22
C ALA A 22 -3.70 25.21 24.96
N PRO A 23 -3.87 25.64 26.21
CA PRO A 23 -2.80 26.26 27.01
C PRO A 23 -1.81 25.22 27.54
N ALA A 24 -0.52 25.49 27.37
CA ALA A 24 0.57 24.70 27.93
C ALA A 24 0.90 25.18 29.36
N THR A 25 0.92 24.25 30.32
CA THR A 25 1.48 24.44 31.66
C THR A 25 2.97 24.08 31.67
N PRO A 26 3.87 24.92 32.20
CA PRO A 26 5.26 24.56 32.39
C PRO A 26 5.42 23.63 33.60
N ASP A 27 5.85 22.39 33.35
CA ASP A 27 6.22 21.44 34.40
C ASP A 27 7.68 21.69 34.81
N VAL A 28 7.89 22.01 36.09
CA VAL A 28 9.20 22.38 36.65
C VAL A 28 9.91 21.11 37.09
N GLY A 29 11.00 20.81 36.39
CA GLY A 29 11.77 19.58 36.52
C GLY A 29 12.37 19.34 37.89
N LEU A 30 12.14 18.13 38.41
CA LEU A 30 12.96 17.50 39.43
C LEU A 30 13.99 16.61 38.72
N ALA A 31 15.25 17.01 38.78
CA ALA A 31 16.37 16.27 38.21
C ALA A 31 16.58 14.94 38.96
N THR A 32 16.13 13.84 38.37
CA THR A 32 16.47 12.49 38.82
C THR A 32 17.91 12.13 38.44
N PRO A 33 18.69 11.48 39.33
CA PRO A 33 20.06 11.08 39.05
C PRO A 33 20.10 10.10 37.87
N ILE A 34 20.89 10.45 36.86
CA ILE A 34 21.09 9.66 35.64
C ILE A 34 21.96 8.46 36.02
N SER A 35 21.33 7.33 36.32
CA SER A 35 22.01 6.05 36.46
C SER A 35 22.48 5.62 35.07
N ALA A 36 23.79 5.55 34.88
CA ALA A 36 24.40 5.18 33.61
C ALA A 36 23.95 3.75 33.24
N PRO A 37 23.25 3.56 32.10
CA PRO A 37 22.81 2.23 31.70
C PRO A 37 24.05 1.39 31.40
N ALA A 38 24.20 0.31 32.17
CA ALA A 38 25.15 -0.76 31.85
C ALA A 38 24.93 -1.15 30.39
N ALA A 39 26.02 -1.31 29.64
CA ALA A 39 26.02 -1.71 28.24
C ALA A 39 25.29 -3.06 28.10
N GLN A 40 23.97 -3.00 27.93
CA GLN A 40 23.18 -4.15 27.50
C GLN A 40 23.66 -4.42 26.09
N MET A 41 24.39 -5.52 25.92
CA MET A 41 24.63 -6.11 24.61
C MET A 41 23.26 -6.20 23.94
N LEU A 42 23.02 -5.30 22.97
CA LEU A 42 21.82 -5.28 22.15
C LEU A 42 21.88 -6.53 21.29
N GLU A 43 21.40 -7.63 21.85
CA GLU A 43 21.14 -8.84 21.11
C GLU A 43 20.00 -8.51 20.15
N LEU A 44 20.38 -8.21 18.90
CA LEU A 44 19.43 -7.90 17.86
C LEU A 44 18.51 -9.11 17.70
N PRO A 45 17.18 -8.95 17.79
CA PRO A 45 16.27 -10.05 17.54
C PRO A 45 16.57 -10.64 16.16
N PRO A 46 16.51 -11.99 16.02
CA PRO A 46 16.83 -12.63 14.77
C PRO A 46 15.92 -12.07 13.66
N PRO A 47 16.46 -11.80 12.45
CA PRO A 47 15.66 -11.28 11.36
C PRO A 47 14.53 -12.26 11.07
N THR A 48 13.29 -11.78 11.15
CA THR A 48 12.12 -12.56 10.75
C THR A 48 12.28 -12.95 9.29
N ALA A 49 12.23 -14.25 9.01
CA ALA A 49 12.33 -14.76 7.65
C ALA A 49 11.16 -14.24 6.82
N THR A 50 11.43 -13.31 5.92
CA THR A 50 10.42 -12.80 4.98
C THR A 50 10.09 -13.91 3.98
N ALA A 51 8.82 -14.29 3.87
CA ALA A 51 8.39 -15.21 2.83
C ALA A 51 8.70 -14.57 1.47
N LYS A 52 9.49 -15.25 0.62
CA LYS A 52 9.80 -14.76 -0.73
C LYS A 52 8.82 -15.36 -1.71
N HIS A 53 8.21 -14.53 -2.55
CA HIS A 53 7.40 -14.98 -3.67
C HIS A 53 8.15 -14.71 -4.99
N PRO A 54 8.25 -15.66 -5.93
CA PRO A 54 9.10 -15.52 -7.12
C PRO A 54 8.67 -14.42 -8.09
N LYS A 55 7.43 -13.93 -7.99
CA LYS A 55 6.84 -12.93 -8.90
C LYS A 55 6.38 -11.63 -8.23
N LEU A 56 6.22 -11.61 -6.90
CA LEU A 56 5.79 -10.40 -6.20
C LEU A 56 7.01 -9.69 -5.67
N ASP A 57 6.99 -8.36 -5.74
CA ASP A 57 7.92 -7.53 -4.98
C ASP A 57 7.76 -7.81 -3.48
N SER A 58 8.85 -7.71 -2.71
CA SER A 58 8.85 -7.96 -1.26
C SER A 58 7.79 -7.12 -0.54
N HIS A 59 7.59 -5.87 -0.94
CA HIS A 59 6.59 -5.00 -0.32
C HIS A 59 5.16 -5.50 -0.57
N LEU A 60 4.88 -6.04 -1.76
CA LEU A 60 3.56 -6.61 -2.06
C LEU A 60 3.31 -7.92 -1.30
N VAL A 61 4.37 -8.68 -1.01
CA VAL A 61 4.27 -9.87 -0.15
C VAL A 61 3.96 -9.47 1.30
N ASP A 62 4.64 -8.46 1.83
CA ASP A 62 4.40 -7.97 3.20
C ASP A 62 2.98 -7.41 3.35
N ILE A 63 2.47 -6.69 2.34
CA ILE A 63 1.08 -6.20 2.29
C ILE A 63 0.08 -7.37 2.29
N ALA A 64 0.30 -8.38 1.44
CA ALA A 64 -0.58 -9.54 1.37
C ALA A 64 -0.58 -10.33 2.69
N ALA A 65 0.59 -10.58 3.28
CA ALA A 65 0.72 -11.29 4.55
C ALA A 65 0.06 -10.54 5.73
N ALA A 66 0.21 -9.22 5.77
CA ALA A 66 -0.47 -8.38 6.75
C ALA A 66 -1.99 -8.43 6.58
N ALA A 67 -2.47 -8.47 5.34
CA ALA A 67 -3.90 -8.59 5.05
C ALA A 67 -4.47 -9.97 5.39
N ASP A 68 -3.72 -11.05 5.15
CA ASP A 68 -4.14 -12.40 5.52
C ASP A 68 -4.26 -12.56 7.05
N THR A 69 -3.37 -11.90 7.80
CA THR A 69 -3.34 -11.99 9.28
C THR A 69 -4.32 -11.03 9.95
N GLY A 70 -4.44 -9.81 9.45
CA GLY A 70 -5.15 -8.70 10.11
C GLY A 70 -6.27 -8.07 9.28
N GLY A 71 -6.61 -8.65 8.12
CA GLY A 71 -7.60 -8.12 7.18
C GLY A 71 -7.10 -6.92 6.38
N THR A 72 -7.97 -6.38 5.51
CA THR A 72 -7.64 -5.29 4.57
C THR A 72 -7.04 -4.07 5.26
N SER A 73 -7.50 -3.70 6.47
CA SER A 73 -6.96 -2.55 7.21
C SER A 73 -5.49 -2.70 7.60
N ALA A 74 -5.07 -3.90 8.00
CA ALA A 74 -3.66 -4.19 8.30
C ALA A 74 -2.81 -4.13 7.02
N GLY A 75 -3.30 -4.68 5.91
CA GLY A 75 -2.64 -4.58 4.60
C GLY A 75 -2.49 -3.12 4.13
N MET A 76 -3.55 -2.31 4.25
CA MET A 76 -3.52 -0.88 3.88
C MET A 76 -2.51 -0.08 4.72
N ARG A 77 -2.38 -0.38 6.01
CA ARG A 77 -1.37 0.23 6.88
C ARG A 77 0.05 -0.08 6.38
N VAL A 78 0.33 -1.35 6.08
CA VAL A 78 1.65 -1.77 5.56
C VAL A 78 1.91 -1.19 4.17
N ALA A 79 0.88 -1.06 3.32
CA ALA A 79 1.00 -0.39 2.03
C ALA A 79 1.42 1.08 2.19
N ALA A 80 0.84 1.79 3.16
CA ALA A 80 1.21 3.17 3.47
C ALA A 80 2.65 3.28 4.02
N GLU A 81 3.07 2.35 4.90
CA GLU A 81 4.44 2.29 5.44
C GLU A 81 5.48 2.11 4.32
N HIS A 82 5.15 1.34 3.28
CA HIS A 82 5.98 1.13 2.09
C HIS A 82 5.79 2.18 0.98
N SER A 83 4.99 3.23 1.21
CA SER A 83 4.66 4.25 0.19
C SER A 83 4.07 3.67 -1.09
N VAL A 84 3.38 2.53 -0.99
CA VAL A 84 2.66 1.92 -2.11
C VAL A 84 1.31 2.62 -2.26
N THR A 85 0.98 3.06 -3.47
CA THR A 85 -0.30 3.74 -3.73
C THR A 85 -1.45 2.75 -3.56
N ALA A 86 -2.38 3.07 -2.64
CA ALA A 86 -3.57 2.27 -2.41
C ALA A 86 -4.82 3.16 -2.26
N SER A 87 -5.97 2.66 -2.68
CA SER A 87 -7.28 3.35 -2.56
C SER A 87 -8.37 2.30 -2.38
N ASP A 88 -9.31 2.54 -1.47
CA ASP A 88 -10.53 1.73 -1.30
C ASP A 88 -10.29 0.22 -1.09
N GLY A 89 -9.12 -0.18 -0.56
CA GLY A 89 -8.74 -1.58 -0.36
C GLY A 89 -8.01 -2.21 -1.56
N ASP A 90 -7.79 -1.45 -2.61
CA ASP A 90 -7.00 -1.83 -3.78
C ASP A 90 -5.60 -1.22 -3.73
N VAL A 91 -4.62 -1.96 -4.23
CA VAL A 91 -3.23 -1.53 -4.35
C VAL A 91 -2.87 -1.37 -5.82
N ARG A 92 -2.19 -0.27 -6.15
CA ARG A 92 -1.65 -0.03 -7.48
C ARG A 92 -0.45 -0.96 -7.70
N VAL A 93 -0.55 -1.80 -8.71
CA VAL A 93 0.52 -2.70 -9.15
C VAL A 93 0.89 -2.43 -10.60
N VAL A 94 2.13 -2.76 -10.96
CA VAL A 94 2.60 -2.78 -12.34
C VAL A 94 3.02 -4.19 -12.66
N VAL A 95 2.36 -4.80 -13.65
CA VAL A 95 2.61 -6.18 -14.07
C VAL A 95 3.33 -6.17 -15.41
N THR A 96 4.47 -6.84 -15.46
CA THR A 96 5.23 -7.05 -16.70
C THR A 96 4.73 -8.30 -17.42
N ALA A 97 4.09 -8.12 -18.56
CA ALA A 97 3.67 -9.21 -19.45
C ALA A 97 4.89 -9.80 -20.18
N LYS A 98 5.05 -11.13 -20.12
CA LYS A 98 5.99 -11.87 -20.98
C LYS A 98 5.33 -12.37 -22.26
N GLY A 99 3.99 -12.48 -22.27
CA GLY A 99 3.20 -12.90 -23.42
C GLY A 99 2.24 -11.81 -23.92
N SER A 100 1.00 -12.21 -24.18
CA SER A 100 -0.04 -11.28 -24.61
C SER A 100 -0.44 -10.35 -23.47
N ARG A 101 -0.29 -9.04 -23.68
CA ARG A 101 -0.76 -8.02 -22.74
C ARG A 101 -2.27 -8.12 -22.47
N SER A 102 -3.05 -8.49 -23.48
CA SER A 102 -4.50 -8.68 -23.31
C SER A 102 -4.80 -9.81 -22.33
N ALA A 103 -4.03 -10.89 -22.38
CA ALA A 103 -4.20 -12.02 -21.46
C ALA A 103 -3.88 -11.62 -20.01
N VAL A 104 -2.85 -10.79 -19.80
CA VAL A 104 -2.53 -10.24 -18.48
C VAL A 104 -3.64 -9.30 -17.98
N ALA A 105 -4.17 -8.44 -18.85
CA ALA A 105 -5.29 -7.56 -18.50
C ALA A 105 -6.55 -8.37 -18.13
N ASP A 106 -6.85 -9.44 -18.87
CA ASP A 106 -7.98 -10.34 -18.57
C ASP A 106 -7.77 -11.09 -17.26
N ALA A 107 -6.54 -11.54 -16.99
CA ALA A 107 -6.14 -12.17 -15.74
C ALA A 107 -6.30 -11.24 -14.53
N ILE A 108 -5.90 -9.96 -14.68
CA ILE A 108 -6.11 -8.91 -13.66
C ILE A 108 -7.61 -8.73 -13.39
N ARG A 109 -8.43 -8.61 -14.43
CA ARG A 109 -9.89 -8.47 -14.29
C ARG A 109 -10.53 -9.70 -13.64
N ALA A 110 -10.07 -10.90 -13.98
CA ALA A 110 -10.53 -12.15 -13.38
C ALA A 110 -10.21 -12.22 -11.87
N ALA A 111 -9.08 -11.65 -11.45
CA ALA A 111 -8.70 -11.49 -10.05
C ALA A 111 -9.47 -10.34 -9.33
N GLY A 112 -10.42 -9.68 -10.01
CA GLY A 112 -11.17 -8.55 -9.46
C GLY A 112 -10.44 -7.22 -9.51
N GLY A 113 -9.31 -7.13 -10.21
CA GLY A 113 -8.56 -5.89 -10.40
C GLY A 113 -9.11 -5.04 -11.55
N GLN A 114 -8.78 -3.75 -11.51
CA GLN A 114 -9.11 -2.77 -12.53
C GLN A 114 -7.84 -2.29 -13.22
N VAL A 115 -7.76 -2.46 -14.54
CA VAL A 115 -6.67 -1.91 -15.35
C VAL A 115 -6.82 -0.39 -15.45
N ASP A 116 -5.77 0.33 -15.10
CA ASP A 116 -5.69 1.79 -15.11
C ASP A 116 -4.97 2.30 -16.37
N ALA A 117 -3.83 1.70 -16.71
CA ALA A 117 -3.03 2.07 -17.87
C ALA A 117 -2.27 0.89 -18.45
N GLU A 118 -1.96 0.97 -19.75
CA GLU A 118 -1.16 -0.02 -20.45
C GLU A 118 -0.06 0.67 -21.26
N TYR A 119 1.18 0.19 -21.14
CA TYR A 119 2.32 0.74 -21.86
C TYR A 119 3.35 -0.33 -22.20
N ALA A 120 3.68 -0.52 -23.48
CA ALA A 120 4.63 -1.53 -23.96
C ALA A 120 4.32 -2.96 -23.45
N ASN A 121 5.06 -3.48 -22.48
CA ASN A 121 4.79 -4.77 -21.85
C ASN A 121 4.34 -4.63 -20.39
N LEU A 122 3.99 -3.42 -19.96
CA LEU A 122 3.53 -3.11 -18.62
C LEU A 122 2.02 -2.88 -18.61
N VAL A 123 1.36 -3.48 -17.63
CA VAL A 123 -0.04 -3.24 -17.29
C VAL A 123 -0.09 -2.69 -15.88
N GLN A 124 -0.55 -1.46 -15.75
CA GLN A 124 -0.81 -0.84 -14.46
C GLN A 124 -2.25 -1.09 -14.06
N ALA A 125 -2.47 -1.57 -12.85
CA ALA A 125 -3.80 -1.90 -12.36
C ALA A 125 -3.94 -1.61 -10.86
N PHE A 126 -5.17 -1.40 -10.42
CA PHE A 126 -5.57 -1.48 -9.03
C PHE A 126 -6.08 -2.89 -8.76
N VAL A 127 -5.53 -3.55 -7.75
CA VAL A 127 -5.86 -4.95 -7.43
C VAL A 127 -6.24 -5.03 -5.96
N PRO A 128 -7.35 -5.72 -5.62
CA PRO A 128 -7.73 -5.92 -4.23
C PRO A 128 -6.61 -6.57 -3.44
N ILE A 129 -6.32 -6.04 -2.26
CA ILE A 129 -5.20 -6.53 -1.42
C ILE A 129 -5.31 -8.04 -1.15
N ASN A 130 -6.52 -8.55 -0.93
CA ASN A 130 -6.80 -9.97 -0.68
C ASN A 130 -6.66 -10.87 -1.94
N ARG A 131 -6.38 -10.29 -3.10
CA ARG A 131 -6.19 -11.00 -4.38
C ARG A 131 -4.76 -10.92 -4.91
N LEU A 132 -3.85 -10.23 -4.20
CA LEU A 132 -2.45 -10.10 -4.61
C LEU A 132 -1.74 -11.45 -4.74
N THR A 133 -1.96 -12.37 -3.80
CA THR A 133 -1.38 -13.72 -3.83
C THR A 133 -1.90 -14.55 -5.00
N GLU A 134 -3.20 -14.43 -5.32
CA GLU A 134 -3.82 -15.09 -6.47
C GLU A 134 -3.25 -14.56 -7.79
N LEU A 135 -3.15 -13.24 -7.94
CA LEU A 135 -2.57 -12.59 -9.12
C LEU A 135 -1.14 -13.08 -9.38
N ALA A 136 -0.36 -13.29 -8.32
CA ALA A 136 1.00 -13.75 -8.42
C ALA A 136 1.14 -15.21 -8.89
N GLY A 137 0.10 -16.03 -8.70
CA GLY A 137 0.02 -17.38 -9.24
C GLY A 137 -0.21 -17.41 -10.75
N LEU A 138 -0.72 -16.34 -11.34
CA LEU A 138 -1.11 -16.32 -12.76
C LEU A 138 0.11 -16.36 -13.70
N PRO A 139 -0.02 -17.01 -14.86
CA PRO A 139 1.02 -16.96 -15.89
C PRO A 139 1.18 -15.52 -16.41
N SER A 140 2.41 -15.02 -16.38
CA SER A 140 2.83 -13.69 -16.89
C SER A 140 3.40 -13.80 -18.30
#